data_AF-A0A1Y5JZL6-F1
#
_entry.id   AF-A0A1Y5JZL6-F1
#
_cell.length_a   1.000
_cell.length_b   1.000
_cell.length_c   1.000
_cell.angle_alpha   90.00
_cell.angle_beta   90.00
_cell.angle_gamma   90.00
#
_symmetry.space_group_name_H-M   'P 1'
#
loop_
_entity.id
_entity.type
_entity.pdbx_description
1 polymer ?
#
loop_
_entity_poly.entity_id
_entity_poly.type
_entity_poly.pdbx_seq_one_letter_code
_entity_poly.pdbx_strand_id
1 'polypeptide(L)'
;MEDDKINKLKRLIDKGKWHYIFVYGVLGWGVSTAVLFSLLQGFFGYVGFFGVLPLSLILFPIGGLFWGLYMWSYLGKQYAKAVNERSAVSS
;
A
#
# COMPACT_ATOMS: atom_id res chain seq x y z
N MET A 1 -8.34 4.28 24.19
CA MET A 1 -8.51 4.56 22.75
C MET A 1 -7.18 4.78 22.04
N GLU A 2 -6.23 5.54 22.60
CA GLU A 2 -4.94 5.82 21.94
C GLU A 2 -3.97 4.62 21.97
N ASP A 3 -3.94 3.87 23.08
CA ASP A 3 -3.18 2.63 23.18
C ASP A 3 -3.63 1.56 22.15
N ASP A 4 -4.93 1.51 21.82
CA ASP A 4 -5.47 0.59 20.80
C ASP A 4 -4.92 0.89 19.40
N LYS A 5 -4.74 2.17 19.07
CA LYS A 5 -4.13 2.62 17.81
C LYS A 5 -2.67 2.19 17.75
N ILE A 6 -1.91 2.45 18.80
CA ILE A 6 -0.48 2.09 18.87
C ILE A 6 -0.31 0.58 18.75
N ASN A 7 -1.13 -0.21 19.46
CA ASN A 7 -1.10 -1.67 19.37
C ASN A 7 -1.44 -2.21 17.97
N LYS A 8 -2.41 -1.58 17.26
CA LYS A 8 -2.72 -1.93 15.87
C LYS A 8 -1.54 -1.63 14.93
N LEU A 9 -0.94 -0.44 15.02
CA LEU A 9 0.23 -0.10 14.22
C LEU A 9 1.42 -1.01 14.54
N LYS A 10 1.64 -1.33 15.82
CA LYS A 10 2.69 -2.27 16.24
C LYS A 10 2.51 -3.63 15.59
N ARG A 11 1.29 -4.20 15.61
CA ARG A 11 0.99 -5.48 14.94
C ARG A 11 1.21 -5.44 13.43
N LEU A 12 0.93 -4.30 12.78
CA LEU A 12 1.19 -4.13 11.34
C LEU A 12 2.69 -4.07 11.04
N ILE A 13 3.47 -3.43 11.92
CA ILE A 13 4.92 -3.32 11.77
C ILE A 13 5.61 -4.66 12.09
N ASP A 14 5.11 -5.39 13.09
CA ASP A 14 5.65 -6.68 13.57
C ASP A 14 5.54 -7.79 12.51
N LYS A 15 4.52 -7.73 11.64
CA LYS A 15 4.39 -8.61 10.45
C LYS A 15 5.49 -8.40 9.41
N GLY A 16 6.25 -7.32 9.51
CA GLY A 16 7.40 -7.05 8.66
C GLY A 16 7.11 -6.21 7.42
N LYS A 17 8.12 -5.45 7.02
CA LYS A 17 8.10 -4.49 5.90
C LYS A 17 7.61 -5.11 4.59
N TRP A 18 8.16 -6.26 4.24
CA TRP A 18 7.84 -6.92 2.97
C TRP A 18 6.39 -7.41 2.92
N HIS A 19 5.85 -7.94 4.02
CA HIS A 19 4.47 -8.40 4.07
C HIS A 19 3.49 -7.24 3.84
N TYR A 20 3.73 -6.08 4.46
CA TYR A 20 2.89 -4.89 4.26
C TYR A 20 2.98 -4.36 2.82
N ILE A 21 4.17 -4.29 2.24
CA ILE A 21 4.38 -3.81 0.87
C ILE A 21 3.68 -4.72 -0.15
N PHE A 22 3.82 -6.03 -0.01
CA PHE A 22 3.16 -6.97 -0.93
C PHE A 22 1.64 -6.97 -0.76
N VAL A 23 1.12 -6.97 0.47
CA VAL A 23 -0.33 -7.04 0.71
C VAL A 23 -1.02 -5.72 0.41
N TYR A 24 -0.52 -4.59 0.91
CA TYR A 24 -1.19 -3.30 0.75
C TYR A 24 -0.71 -2.50 -0.47
N GLY A 25 0.56 -2.63 -0.85
CA GLY A 25 1.11 -1.97 -2.04
C GLY A 25 0.79 -2.73 -3.32
N VAL A 26 1.34 -3.94 -3.47
CA VAL A 26 1.24 -4.71 -4.71
C VAL A 26 -0.15 -5.31 -4.91
N LEU A 27 -0.65 -6.08 -3.95
CA LEU A 27 -1.96 -6.72 -4.03
C LEU A 27 -3.11 -5.72 -3.81
N GLY A 28 -2.98 -4.83 -2.83
CA GLY A 28 -4.01 -3.83 -2.54
C GLY A 28 -4.13 -2.76 -3.63
N TRP A 29 -3.02 -2.12 -3.99
CA TRP A 29 -3.04 -0.98 -4.91
C TRP A 29 -2.70 -1.36 -6.35
N GLY A 30 -1.63 -2.14 -6.56
CA GLY A 30 -1.20 -2.56 -7.90
C GLY A 30 -2.24 -3.41 -8.63
N VAL A 31 -2.72 -4.49 -8.01
CA VAL A 31 -3.71 -5.38 -8.62
C VAL A 31 -5.05 -4.68 -8.82
N SER A 32 -5.55 -3.95 -7.82
CA SER A 32 -6.81 -3.21 -7.96
C SER A 32 -6.76 -2.19 -9.10
N THR A 33 -5.65 -1.45 -9.22
CA THR A 33 -5.49 -0.45 -10.29
C THR A 33 -5.34 -1.13 -11.65
N ALA A 34 -4.60 -2.24 -11.75
CA ALA A 34 -4.49 -3.01 -13.00
C ALA A 34 -5.86 -3.50 -13.47
N VAL A 35 -6.67 -4.07 -12.56
CA VAL A 35 -8.04 -4.52 -12.86
C VAL A 35 -8.91 -3.35 -13.31
N LEU A 36 -8.87 -2.21 -12.60
CA LEU A 36 -9.64 -1.02 -12.95
C LEU A 36 -9.22 -0.48 -14.33
N PHE A 37 -7.91 -0.44 -14.59
CA PHE A 37 -7.35 0.07 -15.84
C PHE A 37 -7.70 -0.83 -17.02
N SER A 38 -7.63 -2.15 -16.84
CA SER A 38 -8.08 -3.12 -17.85
C SER A 38 -9.58 -3.00 -18.14
N LEU A 39 -10.41 -2.76 -17.13
CA LEU A 39 -11.86 -2.52 -17.30
C LEU A 39 -12.12 -1.21 -18.06
N LEU A 40 -11.42 -0.13 -17.70
CA LEU A 40 -11.54 1.16 -18.40
C LEU A 40 -11.09 1.04 -19.87
N GLN A 41 -9.96 0.39 -20.13
CA GLN A 41 -9.49 0.10 -21.48
C GLN A 41 -10.54 -0.66 -22.31
N GLY A 42 -11.12 -1.71 -21.74
CA GLY A 42 -12.21 -2.46 -22.38
C GLY A 42 -13.45 -1.61 -22.66
N PHE A 43 -13.76 -0.65 -21.78
CA PHE A 43 -14.89 0.26 -21.94
C PHE A 43 -14.66 1.33 -23.01
N PHE A 44 -13.45 1.91 -23.07
CA PHE A 44 -13.12 2.96 -24.03
C PHE A 44 -12.68 2.45 -25.41
N GLY A 45 -12.36 1.15 -25.55
CA GLY A 45 -12.06 0.52 -26.85
C GLY A 45 -10.76 0.96 -27.52
N TYR A 46 -9.85 1.64 -26.81
CA TYR A 46 -8.63 2.22 -27.39
C TYR A 46 -7.60 1.18 -27.83
N VAL A 47 -7.50 0.03 -27.15
CA VAL A 47 -6.48 -0.99 -27.43
C VAL A 47 -7.02 -2.38 -27.08
N GLY A 48 -6.67 -3.40 -27.85
CA GLY A 48 -7.09 -4.78 -27.56
C GLY A 48 -6.62 -5.23 -26.17
N PHE A 49 -7.52 -5.83 -25.40
CA PHE A 49 -7.30 -6.31 -24.02
C PHE A 49 -5.97 -7.05 -23.82
N PHE A 50 -5.59 -7.88 -24.80
CA PHE A 50 -4.36 -8.69 -24.77
C PHE A 50 -3.05 -7.92 -25.03
N GLY A 51 -3.11 -6.72 -25.62
CA GLY A 51 -1.92 -5.91 -25.92
C GLY A 51 -1.45 -5.07 -24.72
N VAL A 52 -2.38 -4.59 -23.90
CA VAL A 52 -2.08 -3.72 -22.75
C VAL A 52 -1.88 -4.52 -21.47
N LEU A 53 -2.46 -5.72 -21.38
CA LEU A 53 -2.39 -6.60 -20.22
C LEU A 53 -0.95 -6.84 -19.72
N PRO A 54 0.02 -7.26 -20.55
CA PRO A 54 1.37 -7.56 -20.05
C PRO A 54 2.08 -6.31 -19.53
N LEU A 55 1.92 -5.19 -20.23
CA LEU A 55 2.56 -3.92 -19.88
C LEU A 55 1.98 -3.37 -18.56
N SER A 56 0.66 -3.40 -18.42
CA SER A 56 -0.04 -2.98 -17.21
C SER A 56 0.26 -3.91 -16.03
N LEU A 57 0.35 -5.22 -16.24
CA LEU A 57 0.74 -6.19 -15.20
C LEU A 57 2.20 -6.05 -14.75
N ILE A 58 3.03 -5.28 -15.44
CA ILE A 58 4.41 -4.99 -15.02
C ILE A 58 4.48 -3.57 -14.43
N LEU A 59 3.92 -2.56 -15.11
CA LEU A 59 3.94 -1.17 -14.64
C LEU A 59 3.20 -0.98 -13.31
N PHE A 60 2.00 -1.55 -13.17
CA PHE A 60 1.18 -1.37 -11.97
C PHE A 60 1.77 -2.01 -10.71
N PRO A 61 2.30 -3.24 -10.71
CA PRO A 61 2.97 -3.76 -9.52
C PRO A 61 4.30 -3.08 -9.23
N ILE A 62 5.03 -2.55 -10.22
CA ILE A 62 6.20 -1.69 -9.97
C ILE A 62 5.76 -0.40 -9.27
N GLY A 63 4.72 0.26 -9.76
CA GLY A 63 4.11 1.42 -9.09
C GLY A 63 3.60 1.08 -7.69
N GLY A 64 2.95 -0.06 -7.53
CA GLY A 64 2.47 -0.59 -6.25
C GLY A 64 3.60 -0.92 -5.27
N LEU A 65 4.76 -1.34 -5.75
CA LEU A 65 5.98 -1.54 -4.96
C LEU A 65 6.51 -0.22 -4.42
N PHE A 66 6.67 0.79 -5.28
CA PHE A 66 7.09 2.14 -4.86
C PHE A 66 6.09 2.76 -3.88
N TRP A 67 4.79 2.63 -4.17
CA TRP A 67 3.73 3.10 -3.29
C TRP A 67 3.73 2.39 -1.94
N GLY A 68 3.89 1.05 -1.94
CA GLY A 68 4.01 0.26 -0.72
C GLY A 68 5.22 0.66 0.13
N LEU A 69 6.38 0.91 -0.50
CA LEU A 69 7.58 1.41 0.16
C LEU A 69 7.38 2.79 0.79
N TYR A 70 6.72 3.70 0.06
CA TYR A 70 6.39 5.03 0.55
C TYR A 70 5.43 4.95 1.74
N MET A 71 4.35 4.17 1.60
CA MET A 71 3.34 3.95 2.64
C MET A 71 3.95 3.31 3.89
N TRP A 72 4.88 2.36 3.74
CA TRP A 72 5.60 1.77 4.88
C TRP A 72 6.41 2.82 5.65
N SER A 73 7.14 3.67 4.94
CA SER A 73 7.88 4.77 5.55
C SER A 73 6.94 5.74 6.28
N TYR A 74 5.77 6.02 5.70
CA TYR A 74 4.74 6.84 6.34
C TYR A 74 4.15 6.18 7.59
N LEU A 75 3.87 4.87 7.55
CA LEU A 75 3.35 4.11 8.68
C LEU A 75 4.34 4.10 9.86
N GLY A 76 5.63 3.90 9.58
CA GLY A 76 6.68 3.97 10.59
C GLY A 76 6.79 5.35 11.25
N LYS A 77 6.67 6.43 10.45
CA LYS A 77 6.62 7.80 10.98
C LYS A 77 5.39 8.03 11.85
N GLN A 78 4.22 7.54 11.46
CA GLN A 78 3.00 7.63 12.27
C GLN A 78 3.14 6.88 13.59
N TYR A 79 3.72 5.69 13.57
CA TYR A 79 3.97 4.93 14.79
C TYR A 79 4.94 5.65 15.73
N ALA A 80 6.07 6.15 15.20
CA ALA A 80 7.04 6.91 15.99
C ALA A 80 6.41 8.16 16.61
N LYS A 81 5.57 8.88 15.86
CA LYS A 81 4.83 10.05 16.34
C LYS A 81 3.87 9.67 17.47
N ALA A 82 3.04 8.65 17.27
CA ALA A 82 2.06 8.19 18.27
C ALA A 82 2.73 7.70 19.56
N VAL A 83 3.89 7.05 19.47
CA VAL A 83 4.68 6.63 20.64
C VAL A 83 5.24 7.85 21.39
N ASN A 84 5.74 8.86 20.66
CA ASN A 84 6.29 10.07 21.27
C ASN A 84 5.22 10.91 21.99
N GLU A 85 4.04 11.06 21.39
CA GLU A 85 2.89 11.76 21.99
C GLU A 85 2.45 11.07 23.29
N ARG A 86 2.38 9.73 23.32
CA ARG A 86 2.10 8.98 24.55
C ARG A 86 3.13 9.23 25.66
N SER A 87 4.42 9.23 25.32
CA SER A 87 5.50 9.46 26.29
C SER A 87 5.44 10.87 26.89
N ALA A 88 5.14 11.88 26.06
CA ALA A 88 5.00 13.27 26.48
C ALA A 88 3.80 13.53 27.40
N VAL A 89 2.71 12.76 27.27
CA VAL A 89 1.53 12.85 28.15
C VAL A 89 1.75 12.14 29.50
N SER A 90 2.73 11.22 29.57
CA SER A 90 3.04 10.44 30.79
C SER A 90 4.13 11.04 31.68
N SER A 91 4.75 12.16 31.25
CA SER A 91 5.76 12.94 31.99
C SER A 91 5.12 14.18 32.61
#